data_AF-A0A6A4EXH3-F1
#
_entry.id   AF-A0A6A4EXH3-F1
#
_cell.length_a   1.000
_cell.length_b   1.000
_cell.length_c   1.000
_cell.angle_alpha   90.00
_cell.angle_beta   90.00
_cell.angle_gamma   90.00
#
_symmetry.space_group_name_H-M   'P 1'
#
loop_
_entity.id
_entity.type
_entity.pdbx_description
1 polymer ?
#
loop_
_entity_poly.entity_id
_entity_poly.type
_entity_poly.pdbx_seq_one_letter_code
_entity_poly.pdbx_strand_id
1 'polypeptide(L)'
;MPLDKAEACLMKFGAKQLRTECYLWQLRIVKKGVGNNDHMIGYVALLMQQKRVFAEMQTLGVDDGPVKALSAAGAKRRTRHCMIRLLNVMFSEQFAPRVHQIDCRTTRAELDTSPTQGSLAFWTDFHDPYTTLRMDLTKLVSDLPAFTKCDPGAIIPHDAAKLCDT
;
A
#
# COMPACT_ATOMS: atom_id res chain seq x y z
N MET A 1 9.31 21.42 -3.42
CA MET A 1 10.48 21.63 -4.33
C MET A 1 9.97 22.08 -5.68
N PRO A 2 10.45 23.22 -6.23
CA PRO A 2 10.11 23.70 -7.57
C PRO A 2 10.38 22.66 -8.66
N LEU A 3 9.57 22.62 -9.73
CA LEU A 3 9.67 21.62 -10.80
C LEU A 3 11.05 21.63 -11.47
N ASP A 4 11.62 22.80 -11.72
CA ASP A 4 12.91 22.94 -12.41
C ASP A 4 14.08 22.37 -11.57
N LYS A 5 14.00 22.50 -10.25
CA LYS A 5 14.97 21.87 -9.33
C LYS A 5 14.80 20.35 -9.29
N ALA A 6 13.59 19.85 -9.49
CA ALA A 6 13.30 18.42 -9.49
C ALA A 6 13.92 17.70 -10.69
N GLU A 7 13.79 18.29 -11.87
CA GLU A 7 14.38 17.76 -13.10
C GLU A 7 15.90 17.72 -13.02
N ALA A 8 16.53 18.81 -12.57
CA ALA A 8 17.97 18.87 -12.36
C ALA A 8 18.48 17.83 -11.35
N CYS A 9 17.68 17.48 -10.33
CA CYS A 9 18.01 16.39 -9.41
C CYS A 9 17.89 15.02 -10.07
N LEU A 10 16.84 14.77 -10.86
CA LEU A 10 16.64 13.51 -11.56
C LEU A 10 17.76 13.23 -12.59
N MET A 11 18.26 14.27 -13.25
CA MET A 11 19.36 14.16 -14.22
C MET A 11 20.70 13.71 -13.59
N LYS A 12 20.83 13.72 -12.26
CA LYS A 12 22.04 13.22 -11.56
C LYS A 12 22.05 11.70 -11.39
N PHE A 13 20.92 11.03 -11.57
CA PHE A 13 20.81 9.58 -11.38
C PHE A 13 21.12 8.82 -12.67
N GLY A 14 21.64 7.60 -12.52
CA GLY A 14 21.89 6.71 -13.65
C GLY A 14 20.60 6.15 -14.25
N ALA A 15 20.62 5.83 -15.55
CA ALA A 15 19.46 5.28 -16.27
C ALA A 15 18.85 4.03 -15.60
N LYS A 16 19.67 3.16 -15.01
CA LYS A 16 19.19 1.97 -14.28
C LYS A 16 18.38 2.34 -13.04
N GLN A 17 18.84 3.32 -12.26
CA GLN A 17 18.11 3.79 -11.06
C GLN A 17 16.79 4.43 -11.45
N LEU A 18 16.80 5.29 -12.47
CA LEU A 18 15.60 5.93 -12.99
C LEU A 18 14.58 4.92 -13.54
N ARG A 19 15.06 3.88 -14.24
CA ARG A 19 14.22 2.78 -14.72
C ARG A 19 13.57 2.02 -13.57
N THR A 20 14.32 1.70 -12.52
CA THR A 20 13.79 1.03 -11.31
C THR A 20 12.70 1.87 -10.66
N GLU A 21 12.92 3.17 -10.49
CA GLU A 21 11.91 4.08 -9.98
C GLU A 21 10.64 4.06 -10.84
N CYS A 22 10.78 4.17 -12.17
CA CYS A 22 9.62 4.07 -13.05
C CYS A 22 8.83 2.76 -12.87
N TYR A 23 9.48 1.62 -12.58
CA TYR A 23 8.77 0.38 -12.27
C TYR A 23 8.07 0.39 -10.92
N LEU A 24 8.71 0.93 -9.87
CA LEU A 24 8.09 1.07 -8.54
C LEU A 24 6.83 1.92 -8.59
N TRP A 25 6.87 2.99 -9.40
CA TRP A 25 5.74 3.88 -9.64
C TRP A 25 4.78 3.38 -10.75
N GLN A 26 5.01 2.17 -11.27
CA GLN A 26 4.20 1.53 -12.32
C GLN A 26 3.99 2.39 -13.58
N LEU A 27 4.98 3.21 -13.91
CA LEU A 27 4.96 4.08 -15.09
C LEU A 27 5.13 3.26 -16.36
N ARG A 28 4.42 3.66 -17.42
CA ARG A 28 4.43 2.93 -18.70
C ARG A 28 5.73 3.17 -19.46
N ILE A 29 6.66 2.22 -19.34
CA ILE A 29 7.87 2.17 -20.17
C ILE A 29 7.56 1.42 -21.46
N VAL A 30 7.76 2.09 -22.60
CA VAL A 30 7.61 1.54 -23.95
C VAL A 30 9.01 1.32 -24.51
N LYS A 31 9.33 0.07 -24.85
CA LYS A 31 10.70 -0.32 -25.24
C LYS A 31 11.01 -0.20 -26.73
N LYS A 32 9.98 -0.11 -27.58
CA LYS A 32 10.13 -0.12 -29.06
C LYS A 32 9.02 0.71 -29.73
N GLY A 33 9.29 1.19 -30.93
CA GLY A 33 8.35 1.94 -31.77
C GLY A 33 8.35 3.44 -31.52
N VAL A 34 7.39 4.15 -32.13
CA VAL A 34 7.29 5.63 -32.15
C VAL A 34 7.13 6.26 -30.76
N GLY A 35 6.77 5.47 -29.74
CA GLY A 35 6.67 5.91 -28.36
C GLY A 35 7.78 5.43 -27.44
N ASN A 36 8.93 4.99 -27.96
CA ASN A 36 10.02 4.46 -27.15
C ASN A 36 10.50 5.49 -26.12
N ASN A 37 10.44 5.10 -24.84
CA ASN A 37 10.91 5.92 -23.74
C ASN A 37 11.88 5.15 -22.81
N ASP A 38 12.37 3.97 -23.22
CA ASP A 38 13.30 3.12 -22.45
C ASP A 38 14.75 3.63 -22.50
N HIS A 39 14.94 4.86 -22.04
CA HIS A 39 16.20 5.60 -22.01
C HIS A 39 16.15 6.72 -20.96
N MET A 40 17.31 7.23 -20.55
CA MET A 40 17.45 8.17 -19.43
C MET A 40 16.46 9.35 -19.49
N ILE A 41 16.44 10.08 -20.61
CA ILE A 41 15.57 11.25 -20.78
C ILE A 41 14.09 10.86 -20.72
N GLY A 42 13.72 9.70 -21.29
CA GLY A 42 12.36 9.17 -21.22
C GLY A 42 11.91 8.86 -19.80
N TYR A 43 12.79 8.29 -18.96
CA TYR A 43 12.47 8.05 -17.55
C TYR A 43 12.29 9.35 -16.76
N VAL A 44 13.18 10.33 -16.98
CA VAL A 44 13.06 11.65 -16.35
C VAL A 44 11.74 12.31 -16.75
N ALA A 45 11.37 12.26 -18.04
CA ALA A 45 10.09 12.79 -18.52
C ALA A 45 8.89 12.10 -17.85
N LEU A 46 8.91 10.77 -17.72
CA LEU A 46 7.85 10.01 -17.04
C LEU A 46 7.70 10.43 -15.57
N LEU A 47 8.80 10.52 -14.82
CA LEU A 47 8.81 10.89 -13.40
C LEU A 47 8.39 12.35 -13.20
N MET A 48 8.83 13.26 -14.08
CA MET A 48 8.41 14.66 -14.07
C MET A 48 6.93 14.83 -14.40
N GLN A 49 6.42 14.07 -15.37
CA GLN A 49 4.99 14.06 -15.69
C GLN A 49 4.17 13.61 -14.47
N GLN A 50 4.59 12.54 -13.81
CA GLN A 50 3.93 12.06 -12.59
C GLN A 50 3.94 13.12 -11.49
N LYS A 51 5.08 13.78 -11.25
CA LYS A 51 5.20 14.87 -10.28
C LYS A 51 4.28 16.05 -10.59
N ARG A 52 4.11 16.41 -11.87
CA ARG A 52 3.19 17.47 -12.30
C ARG A 52 1.74 17.09 -11.97
N VAL A 53 1.32 15.87 -12.29
CA VAL A 53 -0.05 15.44 -11.99
C VAL A 53 -0.29 15.40 -10.48
N PHE A 54 0.67 14.97 -9.67
CA PHE A 54 0.55 15.05 -8.21
C PHE A 54 0.46 16.48 -7.69
N ALA A 55 1.26 17.41 -8.24
CA ALA A 55 1.19 18.82 -7.85
C ALA A 55 -0.17 19.43 -8.23
N GLU A 56 -0.69 19.11 -9.41
CA GLU A 56 -2.00 19.57 -9.91
C GLU A 56 -3.14 19.01 -9.05
N MET A 57 -3.07 17.73 -8.68
CA MET A 57 -4.01 17.07 -7.78
C MET A 57 -4.04 17.68 -6.38
N GLN A 58 -2.85 18.03 -5.84
CA GLN A 58 -2.76 18.78 -4.58
C GLN A 58 -3.41 20.16 -4.68
N THR A 59 -3.28 20.86 -5.82
CA THR A 59 -3.90 22.18 -6.01
C THR A 59 -5.42 22.12 -6.19
N LEU A 60 -5.95 21.04 -6.77
CA LEU A 60 -7.38 20.85 -7.00
C LEU A 60 -8.10 20.21 -5.80
N GLY A 61 -7.39 19.86 -4.72
CA GLY A 61 -7.94 19.15 -3.56
C GLY A 61 -8.41 17.71 -3.86
N VAL A 62 -8.14 17.22 -5.07
CA VAL A 62 -8.40 15.86 -5.53
C VAL A 62 -7.19 15.02 -5.19
N ASP A 63 -7.18 14.45 -3.99
CA ASP A 63 -6.02 13.75 -3.41
C ASP A 63 -5.84 12.31 -3.92
N ASP A 64 -6.67 11.88 -4.88
CA ASP A 64 -6.45 10.64 -5.61
C ASP A 64 -5.53 10.95 -6.80
N GLY A 65 -4.24 10.62 -6.64
CA GLY A 65 -3.22 10.52 -7.70
C GLY A 65 -3.78 9.91 -9.00
N PRO A 66 -3.13 10.06 -10.18
CA PRO A 66 -3.51 9.31 -11.37
C PRO A 66 -2.96 7.89 -11.20
N VAL A 67 -3.38 7.19 -10.15
CA VAL A 67 -3.27 5.75 -10.04
C VAL A 67 -4.25 5.27 -11.07
N LYS A 68 -3.71 4.97 -12.26
CA LYS A 68 -4.42 4.39 -13.37
C LYS A 68 -5.46 3.44 -12.81
N ALA A 69 -6.72 3.71 -13.11
CA ALA A 69 -7.83 2.86 -12.73
C ALA A 69 -7.43 1.41 -13.04
N LEU A 70 -7.10 0.65 -11.99
CA LEU A 70 -7.16 -0.79 -12.00
C LEU A 70 -8.64 -1.13 -12.07
N SER A 71 -9.25 -0.89 -13.24
CA SER A 71 -10.39 -1.64 -13.71
C SER A 71 -9.87 -3.01 -14.17
N ALA A 72 -9.24 -3.73 -13.25
CA ALA A 72 -9.26 -5.17 -13.25
C ALA A 72 -10.46 -5.52 -12.37
N ALA A 73 -11.48 -6.12 -12.96
CA ALA A 73 -12.62 -6.66 -12.22
C ALA A 73 -12.09 -7.51 -11.05
N GLY A 74 -12.23 -6.99 -9.81
CA GLY A 74 -11.78 -7.67 -8.59
C GLY A 74 -10.74 -6.93 -7.73
N ALA A 75 -10.06 -5.90 -8.23
CA ALA A 75 -9.20 -5.06 -7.39
C ALA A 75 -10.01 -4.00 -6.66
N LYS A 76 -10.71 -4.39 -5.57
CA LYS A 76 -11.29 -3.42 -4.63
C LYS A 76 -10.16 -2.49 -4.18
N ARG A 77 -10.26 -1.21 -4.55
CA ARG A 77 -9.30 -0.17 -4.12
C ARG A 77 -9.08 -0.32 -2.62
N ARG A 78 -7.83 -0.51 -2.18
CA ARG A 78 -7.52 -0.35 -0.74
C ARG A 78 -7.91 1.08 -0.41
N THR A 79 -8.94 1.26 0.38
CA THR A 79 -9.28 2.62 0.80
C THR A 79 -8.27 3.04 1.85
N ARG A 80 -7.99 4.34 1.91
CA ARG A 80 -7.07 4.96 2.87
C ARG A 80 -7.31 4.55 4.33
N HIS A 81 -8.55 4.17 4.66
CA HIS A 81 -9.03 3.76 5.98
C HIS A 81 -8.46 2.40 6.41
N CYS A 82 -8.39 1.46 5.48
CA CYS A 82 -8.17 0.05 5.78
C CYS A 82 -6.77 -0.23 6.30
N MET A 83 -5.78 0.51 5.82
CA MET A 83 -4.40 0.41 6.31
C MET A 83 -4.29 0.89 7.76
N ILE A 84 -4.91 2.03 8.09
CA ILE A 84 -4.89 2.56 9.45
C ILE A 84 -5.64 1.62 10.40
N ARG A 85 -6.79 1.09 9.95
CA ARG A 85 -7.53 0.09 10.73
C ARG A 85 -6.74 -1.19 10.96
N LEU A 86 -6.05 -1.69 9.93
CA LEU A 86 -5.17 -2.87 10.04
C LEU A 86 -4.11 -2.65 11.12
N LEU A 87 -3.46 -1.48 11.10
CA LEU A 87 -2.43 -1.12 12.09
C LEU A 87 -3.03 -1.03 13.50
N ASN A 88 -4.21 -0.41 13.66
CA ASN A 88 -4.89 -0.32 14.95
C ASN A 88 -5.21 -1.71 15.53
N VAL A 89 -5.68 -2.65 14.70
CA VAL A 89 -5.96 -4.02 15.13
C VAL A 89 -4.65 -4.74 15.49
N MET A 90 -3.66 -4.70 14.61
CA MET A 90 -2.36 -5.39 14.76
C MET A 90 -1.58 -4.95 16.00
N PHE A 91 -1.62 -3.66 16.32
CA PHE A 91 -0.92 -3.08 17.46
C PHE A 91 -1.84 -2.81 18.67
N SER A 92 -3.04 -3.38 18.68
CA SER A 92 -3.88 -3.37 19.88
C SER A 92 -3.31 -4.28 20.97
N GLU A 93 -3.72 -4.05 22.23
CA GLU A 93 -3.35 -4.87 23.39
C GLU A 93 -3.57 -6.38 23.15
N GLN A 94 -4.57 -6.74 22.35
CA GLN A 94 -4.91 -8.13 22.06
C GLN A 94 -3.93 -8.80 21.09
N PHE A 95 -3.40 -8.07 20.10
CA PHE A 95 -2.62 -8.66 19.00
C PHE A 95 -1.14 -8.29 19.02
N ALA A 96 -0.75 -7.14 19.59
CA ALA A 96 0.64 -6.72 19.66
C ALA A 96 1.57 -7.78 20.30
N PRO A 97 1.19 -8.48 21.40
CA PRO A 97 2.01 -9.54 21.97
C PRO A 97 2.10 -10.79 21.07
N ARG A 98 1.14 -10.97 20.16
CA ARG A 98 0.96 -12.13 19.29
C ARG A 98 1.51 -11.92 17.88
N VAL A 99 2.10 -10.76 17.56
CA VAL A 99 2.64 -10.47 16.21
C VAL A 99 3.65 -11.53 15.73
N HIS A 100 4.42 -12.14 16.65
CA HIS A 100 5.32 -13.24 16.33
C HIS A 100 4.61 -14.49 15.76
N GLN A 101 3.30 -14.64 16.00
CA GLN A 101 2.47 -15.76 15.54
C GLN A 101 2.06 -15.63 14.07
N ILE A 102 2.24 -14.46 13.45
CA ILE A 102 1.91 -14.21 12.04
C ILE A 102 2.62 -15.23 11.13
N ASP A 103 3.92 -15.43 11.37
CA ASP A 103 4.77 -16.34 10.60
C ASP A 103 5.10 -17.62 11.38
N CYS A 104 4.36 -17.93 12.46
CA CYS A 104 4.58 -19.15 13.23
C CYS A 104 4.32 -20.37 12.34
N ARG A 105 5.42 -20.93 11.83
CA ARG A 105 5.43 -22.20 11.13
C ARG A 105 5.15 -23.31 12.14
N THR A 106 4.11 -24.09 11.87
CA THR A 106 3.80 -25.28 12.65
C THR A 106 5.03 -26.17 12.72
N THR A 107 5.44 -26.53 13.93
CA THR A 107 6.56 -27.47 14.12
C THR A 107 6.15 -28.87 13.65
N ARG A 108 7.11 -29.72 13.32
CA ARG A 108 6.81 -31.06 12.79
C ARG A 108 6.00 -31.92 13.77
N ALA A 109 6.18 -31.74 15.07
CA ALA A 109 5.40 -32.44 16.11
C ALA A 109 3.94 -31.94 16.20
N GLU A 110 3.69 -30.65 15.94
CA GLU A 110 2.34 -30.09 15.91
C GLU A 110 1.55 -30.54 14.67
N LEU A 111 2.23 -30.74 13.53
CA LEU A 111 1.62 -31.31 12.33
C LEU A 111 1.09 -32.75 12.53
N ASP A 112 1.73 -33.52 13.40
CA ASP A 112 1.36 -34.92 13.69
C ASP A 112 0.13 -35.03 14.63
N THR A 113 -0.28 -33.93 15.27
CA THR A 113 -1.38 -33.90 16.25
C THR A 113 -2.57 -33.04 15.81
N SER A 114 -2.35 -31.98 15.03
CA SER A 114 -3.42 -31.18 14.42
C SER A 114 -2.90 -30.43 13.18
N PRO A 115 -3.48 -30.62 11.97
CA PRO A 115 -2.94 -30.05 10.73
C PRO A 115 -2.97 -28.52 10.59
N THR A 116 -3.63 -27.79 11.49
CA THR A 116 -3.97 -26.37 11.27
C THR A 116 -4.05 -25.63 12.60
N GLN A 117 -2.97 -24.98 13.07
CA GLN A 117 -3.06 -24.31 14.38
C GLN A 117 -2.37 -22.94 14.48
N GLY A 118 -1.06 -22.79 14.22
CA GLY A 118 -0.33 -21.56 14.61
C GLY A 118 -0.78 -20.25 13.95
N SER A 119 -0.37 -20.02 12.70
CA SER A 119 -0.69 -18.77 11.98
C SER A 119 -2.19 -18.67 11.62
N LEU A 120 -2.85 -19.79 11.33
CA LEU A 120 -4.27 -19.80 10.99
C LEU A 120 -5.16 -19.37 12.17
N ALA A 121 -4.83 -19.77 13.41
CA ALA A 121 -5.57 -19.31 14.59
C ALA A 121 -5.38 -17.81 14.83
N PHE A 122 -4.15 -17.29 14.64
CA PHE A 122 -3.90 -15.85 14.70
C PHE A 122 -4.81 -15.09 13.73
N TRP A 123 -4.84 -15.49 12.46
CA TRP A 123 -5.64 -14.79 11.44
C TRP A 123 -7.15 -14.98 11.62
N THR A 124 -7.58 -16.12 12.15
CA THR A 124 -8.99 -16.37 12.49
C THR A 124 -9.45 -15.40 13.59
N ASP A 125 -8.67 -15.26 14.65
CA ASP A 125 -8.96 -14.31 15.73
C ASP A 125 -8.86 -12.85 15.25
N PHE A 126 -7.93 -12.57 14.35
CA PHE A 126 -7.71 -11.23 13.78
C PHE A 126 -8.87 -10.75 12.92
N HIS A 127 -9.61 -11.69 12.31
CA HIS A 127 -10.66 -11.38 11.35
C HIS A 127 -11.76 -10.48 11.94
N ASP A 128 -12.36 -10.89 13.06
CA ASP A 128 -13.47 -10.16 13.69
C ASP A 128 -13.14 -8.69 14.02
N PRO A 129 -12.07 -8.36 14.77
CA PRO A 129 -11.75 -6.98 15.09
C PRO A 129 -11.37 -6.16 13.85
N TYR A 130 -10.87 -6.79 12.78
CA TYR A 130 -10.63 -6.09 11.52
C TYR A 130 -11.92 -5.74 10.77
N THR A 131 -12.90 -6.65 10.74
CA THR A 131 -14.14 -6.46 9.98
C THR A 131 -15.31 -5.86 10.77
N THR A 132 -15.22 -5.78 12.09
CA THR A 132 -16.32 -5.32 12.95
C THR A 132 -15.99 -3.98 13.61
N LEU A 133 -16.94 -3.03 13.62
CA LEU A 133 -16.74 -1.72 14.26
C LEU A 133 -16.44 -1.87 15.76
N ARG A 134 -15.29 -1.34 16.17
CA ARG A 134 -14.78 -1.37 17.54
C ARG A 134 -14.16 -0.02 17.85
N MET A 135 -14.74 0.72 18.82
CA MET A 135 -14.40 2.12 19.10
C MET A 135 -12.96 2.31 19.59
N ASP A 136 -12.40 1.31 20.26
CA ASP A 136 -10.98 1.27 20.65
C ASP A 136 -10.04 1.23 19.43
N LEU A 137 -10.52 0.73 18.29
CA LEU A 137 -9.74 0.57 17.06
C LEU A 137 -10.02 1.67 16.01
N THR A 138 -10.86 2.66 16.32
CA THR A 138 -11.18 3.76 15.39
C THR A 138 -10.28 4.99 15.54
N LYS A 139 -9.34 4.96 16.48
CA LYS A 139 -8.52 6.13 16.83
C LYS A 139 -7.48 6.41 15.75
N LEU A 140 -7.25 7.69 15.50
CA LEU A 140 -6.12 8.19 14.74
C LEU A 140 -5.20 8.91 15.74
N VAL A 141 -3.95 8.46 15.86
CA VAL A 141 -2.99 9.00 16.84
C VAL A 141 -2.21 10.20 16.28
N SER A 142 -2.35 10.48 14.98
CA SER A 142 -1.58 11.50 14.28
C SER A 142 -2.48 12.58 13.67
N ASP A 143 -2.17 13.84 13.98
CA ASP A 143 -2.84 15.02 13.42
C ASP A 143 -2.22 15.48 12.08
N LEU A 144 -1.36 14.66 11.47
CA LEU A 144 -0.74 15.02 10.21
C LEU A 144 -1.83 15.26 9.14
N PRO A 145 -1.72 16.33 8.32
CA PRO A 145 -2.72 16.64 7.29
C PRO A 145 -3.03 15.49 6.34
N ALA A 146 -2.05 14.61 6.09
CA ALA A 146 -2.20 13.41 5.27
C ALA A 146 -3.24 12.40 5.81
N PHE A 147 -3.57 12.45 7.10
CA PHE A 147 -4.55 11.55 7.73
C PHE A 147 -5.92 12.20 8.00
N THR A 148 -6.10 13.49 7.69
CA THR A 148 -7.36 14.23 7.96
C THR A 148 -8.60 13.61 7.30
N LYS A 149 -8.42 12.86 6.20
CA LYS A 149 -9.50 12.17 5.49
C LYS A 149 -9.59 10.68 5.85
N CYS A 150 -8.76 10.19 6.77
CA CYS A 150 -8.76 8.82 7.24
C CYS A 150 -9.70 8.67 8.44
N ASP A 151 -10.74 7.88 8.24
CA ASP A 151 -11.61 7.36 9.28
C ASP A 151 -11.37 5.85 9.48
N PRO A 152 -10.67 5.42 10.54
CA PRO A 152 -10.46 3.99 10.84
C PRO A 152 -11.72 3.27 11.33
N GLY A 153 -12.81 3.98 11.62
CA GLY A 153 -14.14 3.43 11.89
C GLY A 153 -14.92 3.05 10.64
N ALA A 154 -14.52 3.55 9.46
CA ALA A 154 -15.12 3.15 8.19
C ALA A 154 -14.78 1.68 7.86
N ILE A 155 -15.72 0.79 8.13
CA ILE A 155 -15.59 -0.64 7.83
C ILE A 155 -15.82 -0.88 6.34
N ILE A 156 -14.82 -1.47 5.69
CA ILE A 156 -14.92 -1.84 4.28
C ILE A 156 -14.82 -3.36 4.14
N PRO A 157 -15.77 -4.00 3.45
CA PRO A 157 -15.72 -5.43 3.22
C PRO A 157 -14.52 -5.84 2.33
N HIS A 158 -13.46 -6.28 2.99
CA HIS A 158 -12.31 -6.93 2.36
C HIS A 158 -12.47 -8.44 2.37
N ASP A 159 -11.92 -9.07 1.34
CA ASP A 159 -11.62 -10.49 1.41
C ASP A 159 -10.39 -10.67 2.30
N ALA A 160 -10.62 -11.07 3.54
CA ALA A 160 -9.58 -11.27 4.55
C ALA A 160 -8.77 -12.55 4.30
N ALA A 161 -9.19 -13.45 3.38
CA ALA A 161 -8.40 -14.62 3.01
C ALA A 161 -7.00 -14.23 2.51
N LYS A 162 -6.88 -13.07 1.87
CA LYS A 162 -5.60 -12.51 1.41
C LYS A 162 -4.63 -12.09 2.52
N LEU A 163 -5.07 -12.06 3.78
CA LEU A 163 -4.17 -11.85 4.92
C LEU A 163 -3.46 -13.16 5.31
N CYS A 164 -4.06 -14.31 5.00
CA CYS A 164 -3.53 -15.64 5.30
C CYS A 164 -2.69 -16.24 4.16
N ASP A 165 -2.92 -15.81 2.92
CA ASP A 165 -2.23 -16.30 1.73
C ASP A 165 -0.82 -15.69 1.60
N THR A 166 0.13 -16.19 2.39
CA THR A 166 1.59 -15.95 2.22
C THR A 166 2.35 -17.24 2.00
#